data_AF-A0A290ZMA0-F1
#
_entry.id   AF-A0A290ZMA0-F1
#
_cell.length_a   1.000
_cell.length_b   1.000
_cell.length_c   1.000
_cell.angle_alpha   90.00
_cell.angle_beta   90.00
_cell.angle_gamma   90.00
#
_symmetry.space_group_name_H-M   'P 1'
#
loop_
_entity.id
_entity.type
_entity.pdbx_description
1 polymer ?
#
loop_
_entity_poly.entity_id
_entity_poly.type
_entity_poly.pdbx_seq_one_letter_code
_entity_poly.pdbx_strand_id
1 'polypeptide(L)'
;MEITIKVRQTMDSYVARHGKLTASCTAGPRQAAERLAGKIFGQFQRVTIEEVSFEPCSHSYWRIVTEPQVCRICGCTWDHACSGGCFWVEADLCSRCDGGDEQ
;
A
#
# COMPACT_ATOMS: atom_id res chain seq x y z
N MET A 1 1.74 -10.59 -2.26
CA MET A 1 1.56 -9.90 -3.55
C MET A 1 2.75 -8.98 -3.77
N GLU A 2 3.22 -8.86 -5.01
CA GLU A 2 4.26 -7.87 -5.35
C GLU A 2 3.84 -7.04 -6.56
N ILE A 3 4.18 -5.76 -6.53
CA ILE A 3 3.99 -4.85 -7.66
C ILE A 3 5.22 -3.97 -7.85
N THR A 4 5.47 -3.56 -9.09
CA THR A 4 6.43 -2.51 -9.41
C THR A 4 5.67 -1.26 -9.82
N ILE A 5 6.02 -0.13 -9.21
CA ILE A 5 5.43 1.17 -9.54
C ILE A 5 6.48 2.10 -10.11
N LYS A 6 6.00 3.04 -10.92
CA LYS A 6 6.82 4.13 -11.47
C LYS A 6 6.54 5.41 -10.68
N VAL A 7 7.60 6.04 -10.20
CA VAL A 7 7.55 7.36 -9.59
C VAL A 7 8.22 8.35 -10.51
N ARG A 8 7.45 9.35 -10.97
CA ARG A 8 7.97 10.43 -11.82
C ARG A 8 8.30 11.64 -10.96
N GLN A 9 9.48 12.20 -11.14
CA GLN A 9 9.83 13.51 -10.58
C GLN A 9 9.28 14.62 -11.50
N THR A 10 8.66 15.63 -10.90
CA THR A 10 8.13 16.82 -11.59
C THR A 10 8.51 18.05 -10.77
N MET A 11 9.49 18.84 -11.24
CA MET A 11 10.05 20.01 -10.54
C MET A 11 10.40 19.72 -9.07
N ASP A 12 9.45 19.88 -8.14
CA ASP A 12 9.58 19.72 -6.68
C ASP A 12 8.73 18.57 -6.10
N SER A 13 8.05 17.80 -6.95
CA SER A 13 7.11 16.75 -6.55
C SER A 13 7.46 15.39 -7.13
N TYR A 14 7.24 14.34 -6.34
CA TYR A 14 7.31 12.95 -6.75
C TYR A 14 5.90 12.39 -6.88
N VAL A 15 5.58 11.86 -8.05
CA VAL A 15 4.25 11.34 -8.37
C VAL A 15 4.32 9.85 -8.66
N ALA A 16 3.79 9.05 -7.74
CA ALA A 16 3.65 7.61 -7.85
C ALA A 16 2.31 7.24 -8.51
N ARG A 17 2.32 6.31 -9.47
CA ARG A 17 1.10 5.86 -10.17
C ARG A 17 1.04 4.33 -10.29
N HIS A 18 -0.15 3.78 -10.11
CA HIS A 18 -0.46 2.38 -10.39
C HIS A 18 -1.93 2.23 -10.78
N GLY A 19 -2.19 1.80 -12.03
CA GLY A 19 -3.55 1.77 -12.58
C GLY A 19 -4.23 3.15 -12.51
N LYS A 20 -5.37 3.23 -11.81
CA LYS A 20 -6.12 4.47 -11.58
C LYS A 20 -5.68 5.24 -10.32
N LEU A 21 -4.86 4.63 -9.47
CA LEU A 21 -4.43 5.20 -8.20
C LEU A 21 -3.18 6.04 -8.39
N THR A 22 -3.18 7.21 -7.75
CA THR A 22 -2.06 8.16 -7.80
C THR A 22 -1.80 8.74 -6.41
N ALA A 23 -0.54 8.92 -6.06
CA ALA A 23 -0.13 9.67 -4.87
C ALA A 23 1.05 10.58 -5.20
N SER A 24 1.08 11.76 -4.58
CA SER A 24 2.19 12.70 -4.71
C SER A 24 2.76 13.05 -3.34
N CYS A 25 4.06 13.34 -3.33
CA CYS A 25 4.78 13.82 -2.16
C CYS A 25 5.94 14.71 -2.59
N THR A 26 6.24 15.76 -1.84
CA THR A 26 7.43 16.60 -2.03
C THR A 26 8.63 16.08 -1.24
N ALA A 27 8.40 15.27 -0.20
CA ALA A 27 9.46 14.78 0.70
C ALA A 27 10.41 13.76 0.05
N GLY A 28 9.99 13.10 -1.03
CA GLY A 28 10.82 12.13 -1.74
C GLY A 28 10.04 11.08 -2.53
N PRO A 29 10.73 10.33 -3.41
CA PRO A 29 10.10 9.29 -4.22
C PRO A 29 9.62 8.10 -3.38
N ARG A 30 10.37 7.73 -2.33
CA ARG A 30 9.98 6.69 -1.37
C ARG A 30 8.65 7.03 -0.69
N GLN A 31 8.51 8.25 -0.19
CA GLN A 31 7.30 8.66 0.52
C GLN A 31 6.08 8.75 -0.42
N ALA A 32 6.29 9.11 -1.69
CA ALA A 32 5.24 9.00 -2.71
C ALA A 32 4.82 7.54 -2.94
N ALA A 33 5.78 6.61 -2.97
CA ALA A 33 5.51 5.17 -3.07
C ALA A 33 4.74 4.64 -1.85
N GLU A 34 5.13 5.01 -0.62
CA GLU A 34 4.45 4.62 0.62
C GLU A 34 3.00 5.11 0.64
N ARG A 35 2.76 6.37 0.27
CA ARG A 35 1.41 6.92 0.17
C ARG A 35 0.56 6.21 -0.88
N LEU A 36 1.16 5.82 -2.00
CA LEU A 36 0.45 5.05 -3.02
C LEU A 36 0.16 3.63 -2.52
N ALA A 37 1.11 2.99 -1.83
CA ALA A 37 0.93 1.66 -1.25
C ALA A 37 -0.28 1.63 -0.30
N GLY A 38 -0.43 2.64 0.57
CA GLY A 38 -1.59 2.76 1.45
C GLY A 38 -2.93 2.93 0.70
N LYS A 39 -2.92 3.48 -0.52
CA LYS A 39 -4.13 3.55 -1.37
C LYS A 39 -4.42 2.24 -2.10
N ILE A 40 -3.38 1.52 -2.50
CA ILE A 40 -3.51 0.25 -3.22
C ILE A 40 -3.94 -0.84 -2.23
N PHE A 41 -3.22 -0.95 -1.12
CA PHE A 41 -3.26 -2.06 -0.17
C PHE A 41 -3.97 -1.74 1.15
N GLY A 42 -4.45 -0.52 1.33
CA GLY A 42 -4.97 -0.04 2.61
C GLY A 42 -3.86 0.44 3.53
N GLN A 43 -4.18 1.44 4.35
CA GLN A 43 -3.20 2.18 5.18
C GLN A 43 -2.47 1.29 6.21
N PHE A 44 -3.14 0.24 6.70
CA PHE A 44 -2.61 -0.65 7.74
C PHE A 44 -2.06 -1.97 7.20
N GLN A 45 -2.02 -2.16 5.87
CA GLN A 45 -1.37 -3.32 5.29
C GLN A 45 0.15 -3.15 5.41
N ARG A 46 0.80 -4.15 6.00
CA ARG A 46 2.25 -4.23 6.06
C ARG A 46 2.84 -4.43 4.66
N VAL A 47 3.75 -3.54 4.28
CA VAL A 47 4.44 -3.57 2.99
C VAL A 47 5.92 -3.25 3.13
N THR A 48 6.73 -3.92 2.33
CA THR A 48 8.15 -3.63 2.15
C THR A 48 8.32 -2.86 0.85
N ILE A 49 9.01 -1.73 0.90
CA ILE A 49 9.24 -0.86 -0.26
C ILE A 49 10.73 -0.72 -0.52
N GLU A 50 11.15 -1.19 -1.69
CA GLU A 50 12.54 -1.22 -2.14
C GLU A 50 12.70 -0.48 -3.47
N GLU A 51 13.78 0.27 -3.61
CA GLU A 51 14.13 0.91 -4.89
C GLU A 51 14.78 -0.13 -5.81
N VAL A 52 14.24 -0.30 -7.02
CA VAL A 52 14.71 -1.31 -7.99
C VAL A 52 15.69 -0.71 -8.97
N SER A 53 15.38 0.49 -9.47
CA SER A 53 16.22 1.19 -10.42
C SER A 53 16.01 2.69 -10.35
N PHE A 54 17.12 3.40 -10.53
CA PHE A 54 17.19 4.84 -10.52
C PHE A 54 17.69 5.31 -11.88
N GLU A 55 16.80 5.90 -12.67
CA GLU A 55 17.19 6.68 -13.84
C GLU A 55 17.24 8.15 -13.41
N PRO A 56 18.44 8.68 -13.12
CA PRO A 56 18.58 10.05 -12.65
C PRO A 56 17.91 11.00 -13.63
N CYS A 57 17.07 11.89 -13.10
CA CYS A 57 16.37 12.98 -13.81
C CYS A 57 15.02 12.67 -14.50
N SER A 58 14.47 11.45 -14.46
CA SER A 58 13.14 11.22 -15.09
C SER A 58 12.18 10.39 -14.26
N HIS A 59 12.62 9.25 -13.75
CA HIS A 59 11.75 8.37 -12.98
C HIS A 59 12.56 7.36 -12.17
N SER A 60 11.98 6.92 -11.06
CA SER A 60 12.46 5.78 -10.28
C SER A 60 11.42 4.68 -10.24
N TYR A 61 11.88 3.44 -10.16
CA TYR A 61 11.04 2.26 -10.03
C TYR A 61 11.16 1.68 -8.64
N TRP A 62 10.01 1.37 -8.05
CA TRP A 62 9.91 0.89 -6.67
C TRP A 62 9.16 -0.42 -6.65
N ARG A 63 9.71 -1.42 -5.97
CA ARG A 63 9.06 -2.69 -5.69
C ARG A 63 8.34 -2.57 -4.36
N ILE A 64 7.06 -2.91 -4.37
CA ILE A 64 6.22 -2.95 -3.16
C ILE A 64 5.79 -4.40 -2.98
N VAL A 65 6.16 -5.00 -1.86
CA VAL A 65 5.82 -6.37 -1.49
C VAL A 65 4.92 -6.33 -0.25
N THR A 66 3.74 -6.93 -0.33
CA THR A 66 2.84 -7.05 0.83
C THR A 66 3.32 -8.19 1.72
N GLU A 67 3.46 -7.93 3.01
CA GLU A 67 3.72 -8.99 3.99
C GLU A 67 2.45 -9.82 4.25
N PRO A 68 2.60 -11.10 4.60
CA PRO A 68 1.46 -11.93 4.99
C PRO A 68 0.79 -11.33 6.24
N GLN A 69 -0.47 -10.94 6.09
CA GLN A 69 -1.30 -10.38 7.15
C GLN A 69 -2.65 -11.11 7.15
N VAL A 70 -3.10 -11.54 8.33
CA VAL A 70 -4.33 -12.31 8.52
C VAL A 70 -5.13 -11.76 9.68
N CYS A 71 -6.44 -11.63 9.51
CA CYS A 71 -7.31 -11.18 10.58
C CYS A 71 -7.46 -12.31 11.59
N ARG A 72 -7.15 -12.03 12.87
CA ARG A 72 -7.17 -13.02 13.94
C ARG A 72 -8.56 -13.65 14.21
N ILE A 73 -9.64 -12.97 13.79
CA ILE A 73 -11.02 -13.41 14.02
C ILE A 73 -11.56 -14.22 12.83
N CYS A 74 -11.62 -13.63 11.63
CA CYS A 74 -12.23 -14.27 10.46
C CYS A 74 -11.23 -14.92 9.49
N GLY A 75 -9.92 -14.70 9.68
CA GLY A 75 -8.88 -15.25 8.79
C GLY A 75 -8.78 -14.57 7.42
N CYS A 76 -9.46 -13.44 7.20
CA CYS A 76 -9.33 -12.73 5.92
C CYS A 76 -7.91 -12.23 5.71
N THR A 77 -7.49 -12.15 4.46
CA THR A 77 -6.21 -11.57 4.05
C THR A 77 -6.46 -10.43 3.07
N TRP A 78 -5.41 -9.72 2.65
CA TRP A 78 -5.53 -8.69 1.61
C TRP A 78 -6.13 -9.24 0.31
N ASP A 79 -5.71 -10.44 -0.10
CA ASP A 79 -6.18 -11.10 -1.33
C ASP A 79 -7.56 -11.74 -1.14
N HIS A 80 -7.81 -12.29 0.05
CA HIS A 80 -9.06 -12.94 0.40
C HIS A 80 -9.81 -12.14 1.48
N ALA A 81 -10.37 -11.01 1.06
CA ALA A 81 -11.18 -10.15 1.92
C ALA A 81 -12.51 -10.82 2.30
N CYS A 82 -13.13 -10.36 3.39
CA CYS A 82 -14.47 -10.79 3.78
C CYS A 82 -15.51 -10.51 2.69
N SER A 83 -16.60 -11.27 2.67
CA SER A 83 -17.76 -11.01 1.82
C SER A 83 -18.26 -9.58 1.97
N GLY A 84 -18.28 -8.83 0.87
CA GLY A 84 -18.61 -7.39 0.85
C GLY A 84 -17.40 -6.44 0.92
N GLY A 85 -16.19 -6.99 1.06
CA GLY A 85 -14.95 -6.24 1.21
C GLY A 85 -14.71 -5.82 2.66
N CYS A 86 -13.46 -5.94 3.11
CA CYS A 86 -12.99 -5.41 4.37
C CYS A 86 -11.64 -4.72 4.16
N PHE A 87 -11.24 -3.89 5.10
CA PHE A 87 -9.92 -3.27 5.13
C PHE A 87 -9.29 -3.50 6.49
N TRP A 88 -7.97 -3.40 6.57
CA TRP A 88 -7.25 -3.50 7.84
C TRP A 88 -7.50 -2.25 8.67
N VAL A 89 -7.92 -2.44 9.93
CA VAL A 89 -7.97 -1.37 10.95
C VAL A 89 -6.74 -1.44 11.85
N GLU A 90 -6.22 -2.65 12.05
CA GLU A 90 -5.01 -2.93 12.77
C GLU A 90 -4.21 -4.01 12.04
N ALA A 91 -3.01 -4.28 12.53
CA ALA A 91 -2.09 -5.21 11.88
C ALA A 91 -2.56 -6.68 11.88
N ASP A 92 -3.52 -7.04 12.72
CA ASP A 92 -4.11 -8.39 12.79
C ASP A 92 -5.64 -8.36 12.93
N LEU A 93 -6.28 -7.23 12.60
CA LEU A 93 -7.73 -7.04 12.69
C LEU A 93 -8.28 -6.29 11.48
N CYS A 94 -9.35 -6.81 10.89
CA CYS A 94 -10.06 -6.16 9.80
C CYS A 94 -11.29 -5.39 10.30
N SER A 95 -11.72 -4.40 9.53
CA SER A 95 -12.85 -3.51 9.84
C SER A 95 -14.18 -4.24 10.02
N ARG A 96 -14.33 -5.44 9.46
CA ARG A 96 -15.51 -6.27 9.67
C ARG A 96 -15.58 -6.86 11.07
N CYS A 97 -14.43 -7.06 11.69
CA CYS A 97 -14.26 -7.69 12.99
C CYS A 97 -14.02 -6.67 14.11
N ASP A 98 -13.65 -5.44 13.77
CA ASP A 98 -13.42 -4.31 14.68
C ASP A 98 -14.59 -3.98 15.62
N GLY A 99 -15.84 -4.19 15.17
CA GLY A 99 -17.06 -3.93 15.96
C GLY A 99 -17.69 -5.16 16.60
N GLY A 100 -16.93 -6.25 16.79
CA GLY A 100 -17.44 -7.59 17.10
C GLY A 100 -17.27 -8.07 18.54
N ASP A 101 -17.16 -7.18 19.53
CA ASP A 101 -17.03 -7.54 20.95
C ASP A 101 -18.13 -6.85 21.77
N GLU A 102 -19.30 -7.48 21.85
CA GLU A 102 -20.30 -7.26 22.91
C GLU A 102 -21.18 -8.52 23.03
N GLN A 103 -20.76 -9.47 23.88
CA GLN A 103 -21.59 -10.51 24.52
C GLN A 103 -21.12 -10.70 25.96
#